data_AF-A0A937H3P2-F1
#
_entry.id   AF-A0A937H3P2-F1
#
_cell.length_a   1.000
_cell.length_b   1.000
_cell.length_c   1.000
_cell.angle_alpha   90.00
_cell.angle_beta   90.00
_cell.angle_gamma   90.00
#
_symmetry.space_group_name_H-M   'P 1'
#
loop_
_entity.id
_entity.type
_entity.pdbx_description
1 polymer ?
#
loop_
_entity_poly.entity_id
_entity_poly.type
_entity_poly.pdbx_seq_one_letter_code
_entity_poly.pdbx_strand_id
1 'polypeptide(L)' 'MYGIKIWLSEDSKDWYLMRDMDDGIVHVWDKKEDVIKVQKNLKCKKSVITKIMSKAILDRANYKRKELEHLKYFLK' A
#
# COMPACT_ATOMS: atom_id res chain seq x y z
N MET A 1 6.14 -5.19 -7.52
CA MET A 1 4.93 -4.74 -6.82
C MET A 1 4.83 -3.22 -6.89
N TYR A 2 3.61 -2.70 -6.90
CA TYR A 2 3.25 -1.29 -6.99
C TYR A 2 2.68 -0.82 -5.66
N GLY A 3 2.86 0.45 -5.33
CA GLY A 3 2.27 1.11 -4.17
C GLY A 3 1.81 2.53 -4.53
N ILE A 4 1.20 3.22 -3.56
CA ILE A 4 0.72 4.60 -3.75
C ILE A 4 1.50 5.52 -2.82
N LYS A 5 2.13 6.56 -3.36
CA LYS A 5 2.61 7.70 -2.57
C LYS A 5 1.46 8.69 -2.39
N ILE A 6 1.28 9.17 -1.17
CA ILE A 6 0.25 10.16 -0.82
C ILE A 6 0.95 11.37 -0.19
N TRP A 7 0.51 12.56 -0.59
CA TRP A 7 0.88 13.83 0.03
C TRP A 7 -0.35 14.39 0.75
N LEU A 8 -0.19 14.73 2.03
CA LEU A 8 -1.21 15.42 2.81
C LEU A 8 -1.01 16.93 2.81
N SER A 9 0.23 17.38 2.64
CA SER A 9 0.60 18.79 2.52
C SER A 9 0.96 19.15 1.07
N GLU A 10 1.18 20.43 0.80
CA GLU A 10 1.67 20.92 -0.50
C GLU A 10 3.18 20.76 -0.65
N ASP A 11 3.88 20.40 0.43
CA ASP A 11 5.31 20.12 0.37
C ASP A 11 5.55 18.79 -0.36
N SER A 12 6.19 18.89 -1.52
CA SER A 12 6.57 17.74 -2.35
C SER A 12 7.44 16.70 -1.63
N LYS A 13 8.13 17.07 -0.54
CA LYS A 13 8.98 16.17 0.25
C LYS A 13 8.21 15.41 1.33
N ASP A 14 7.05 15.91 1.73
CA ASP A 14 6.23 15.33 2.80
C ASP A 14 5.21 14.34 2.21
N TRP A 15 5.72 13.16 1.86
CA TRP A 15 4.92 12.05 1.37
C TRP A 15 5.17 10.77 2.16
N TYR A 16 4.15 9.92 2.18
CA TYR A 16 4.24 8.58 2.72
C TYR A 16 3.71 7.55 1.72
N LEU A 17 4.20 6.32 1.85
CA LEU A 17 3.56 5.18 1.20
C LEU A 17 2.23 4.93 1.90
N MET A 18 1.18 4.73 1.11
CA MET A 18 -0.13 4.40 1.61
C MET A 18 -0.03 3.15 2.47
N ARG A 19 -0.47 3.30 3.71
CA ARG A 19 -0.54 2.24 4.70
C ARG A 19 -1.99 1.94 5.02
N ASP A 20 -2.24 0.73 5.46
CA ASP A 20 -3.49 0.40 6.13
C ASP A 20 -3.64 1.26 7.39
N MET A 21 -4.88 1.65 7.68
CA MET A 21 -5.18 2.49 8.84
C MET A 21 -5.27 1.65 10.12
N ASP A 22 -5.54 0.35 10.02
CA ASP A 22 -5.76 -0.52 11.16
C ASP A 22 -4.46 -1.18 11.65
N ASP A 23 -3.57 -1.57 10.72
CA ASP A 23 -2.33 -2.29 11.06
C ASP A 23 -1.03 -1.54 10.72
N GLY A 24 -1.12 -0.37 10.06
CA GLY A 24 0.02 0.47 9.71
C GLY A 24 0.90 -0.07 8.59
N ILE A 25 0.47 -1.10 7.85
CA ILE A 25 1.28 -1.77 6.83
C ILE A 25 1.16 -1.10 5.48
N VAL A 26 2.28 -0.98 4.77
CA VAL A 26 2.29 -0.48 3.40
C VAL A 26 1.58 -1.45 2.46
N HIS A 27 0.51 -0.99 1.83
CA HIS A 27 -0.18 -1.77 0.82
C HIS A 27 0.62 -1.83 -0.48
N VAL A 28 0.77 -3.05 -1.00
CA VAL A 28 1.41 -3.31 -2.29
C VAL A 28 0.59 -4.27 -3.14
N TRP A 29 0.55 -3.99 -4.44
CA TRP A 29 -0.18 -4.77 -5.43
C TRP A 29 0.75 -5.33 -6.48
N ASP A 30 0.39 -6.49 -7.02
CA ASP A 30 1.16 -7.12 -8.09
C ASP A 30 0.90 -6.45 -9.44
N LYS A 31 -0.36 -6.05 -9.67
CA LYS A 31 -0.84 -5.42 -10.90
C LYS A 31 -1.03 -3.92 -10.73
N LYS A 32 -0.64 -3.14 -11.73
CA LYS A 32 -0.76 -1.68 -11.71
C LYS A 32 -2.23 -1.26 -11.77
N GLU A 33 -3.06 -2.03 -12.46
CA GLU A 33 -4.48 -1.78 -12.69
C GLU A 33 -5.27 -1.77 -11.37
N ASP A 34 -4.91 -2.65 -10.44
CA ASP A 34 -5.53 -2.72 -9.13
C ASP A 34 -5.19 -1.48 -8.29
N VAL A 35 -3.95 -0.98 -8.40
CA VAL A 35 -3.54 0.27 -7.75
C VAL A 35 -4.29 1.47 -8.30
N ILE A 36 -4.56 1.52 -9.61
CA ILE A 36 -5.32 2.60 -10.23
C ILE A 36 -6.74 2.66 -9.67
N LYS A 37 -7.40 1.51 -9.48
CA LYS A 37 -8.75 1.46 -8.90
C LYS A 37 -8.77 2.01 -7.48
N VAL A 38 -7.79 1.63 -6.66
CA VAL A 38 -7.67 2.14 -5.29
C VAL A 38 -7.36 3.64 -5.30
N GLN A 39 -6.41 4.08 -6.13
CA GLN A 39 -6.01 5.49 -6.24
C GLN A 39 -7.18 6.42 -6.58
N LYS A 40 -8.07 6.00 -7.51
CA LYS A 40 -9.26 6.76 -7.90
C LYS A 40 -10.23 7.02 -6.74
N ASN A 41 -10.23 6.16 -5.73
CA ASN A 41 -11.12 6.25 -4.58
C ASN A 41 -10.47 6.98 -3.39
N LEU A 42 -9.19 7.38 -3.49
CA LEU A 42 -8.50 8.07 -2.41
C LEU A 42 -8.90 9.54 -2.32
N LYS A 43 -9.33 9.97 -1.14
CA LYS A 43 -9.49 11.39 -0.81
C LYS A 43 -8.14 11.93 -0.32
N CYS A 44 -7.34 12.47 -1.22
CA CYS A 44 -6.04 13.08 -0.90
C CYS A 44 -5.76 14.27 -1.82
N LYS A 45 -4.86 15.17 -1.41
CA LYS A 45 -4.47 16.33 -2.24
C LYS A 45 -3.73 15.88 -3.50
N LYS A 46 -2.80 14.93 -3.34
CA LYS A 46 -2.01 14.37 -4.43
C LYS A 46 -1.68 12.91 -4.12
N SER A 47 -1.71 12.08 -5.15
CA SER A 47 -1.22 10.71 -5.09
C SER A 47 -0.50 10.32 -6.38
N VAL A 48 0.46 9.40 -6.25
CA VAL A 48 1.23 8.87 -7.40
C VAL A 48 1.44 7.37 -7.21
N ILE A 49 1.14 6.60 -8.26
CA ILE A 49 1.49 5.18 -8.32
C ILE A 49 3.00 5.06 -8.50
N THR A 50 3.63 4.28 -7.64
CA THR A 50 5.07 4.06 -7.68
C THR A 50 5.37 2.57 -7.72
N LYS A 51 6.46 2.18 -8.39
CA LYS A 51 6.99 0.83 -8.33
C LYS A 51 7.86 0.72 -7.08
N ILE A 52 7.53 -0.22 -6.20
CA ILE A 52 8.28 -0.42 -4.97
C ILE A 52 9.51 -1.26 -5.29
N MET A 53 10.69 -0.68 -5.06
CA MET A 53 11.99 -1.31 -5.32
C MET A 53 12.68 -1.79 -4.04
N SER A 54 12.26 -1.31 -2.87
CA SER A 54 12.86 -1.71 -1.59
C SER A 54 12.38 -3.09 -1.16
N LYS A 55 13.29 -4.07 -1.15
CA LYS A 55 13.01 -5.45 -0.75
C LYS A 55 12.43 -5.53 0.67
N ALA A 56 12.95 -4.75 1.61
CA ALA A 56 12.46 -4.74 2.99
C ALA A 56 10.98 -4.33 3.12
N ILE A 57 10.51 -3.41 2.27
CA ILE A 57 9.09 -3.00 2.23
C ILE A 57 8.24 -4.13 1.65
N LEU A 58 8.72 -4.78 0.59
CA LEU A 58 8.04 -5.92 -0.03
C LEU A 58 7.92 -7.11 0.93
N ASP A 59 8.99 -7.43 1.64
CA ASP A 59 9.03 -8.56 2.59
C ASP A 59 8.03 -8.35 3.73
N ARG A 60 7.96 -7.14 4.30
CA ARG A 60 7.00 -6.80 5.36
C ARG A 60 5.55 -6.91 4.88
N ALA A 61 5.24 -6.39 3.70
CA ALA A 61 3.89 -6.44 3.17
C ALA A 61 3.45 -7.89 2.84
N ASN A 62 4.38 -8.70 2.30
CA ASN A 62 4.12 -10.10 1.98
C ASN A 62 3.97 -10.98 3.23
N TYR A 63 4.77 -10.74 4.27
CA TYR A 63 4.65 -11.47 5.56
C TYR A 63 3.23 -11.33 6.13
N LYS A 64 2.67 -10.12 6.12
CA LYS A 64 1.34 -9.87 6.66
C LYS A 64 0.20 -10.33 5.77
N ARG A 65 0.36 -10.29 4.45
CA ARG A 65 -0.59 -10.96 3.54
C ARG A 65 -0.70 -12.44 3.88
N LYS A 66 0.42 -13.11 4.18
CA LYS A 66 0.41 -14.51 4.63
C LYS A 66 -0.26 -14.68 6.00
N GLU A 67 -0.02 -13.81 6.97
CA GLU A 67 -0.72 -13.87 8.27
C GLU A 67 -2.24 -13.72 8.12
N LEU A 68 -2.71 -12.78 7.29
CA LEU A 68 -4.13 -12.57 7.01
C LEU A 68 -4.77 -13.77 6.29
N GLU A 69 -4.08 -14.35 5.31
CA GLU A 69 -4.53 -15.58 4.65
C GLU A 69 -4.62 -16.73 5.64
N HIS A 70 -3.60 -16.91 6.48
CA HIS A 70 -3.57 -17.93 7.52
C HIS A 70 -4.75 -17.77 8.49
N LEU A 71 -5.02 -16.56 8.98
CA LEU A 71 -6.18 -16.27 9.84
C LEU A 71 -7.52 -16.63 9.17
N LYS A 72 -7.68 -16.37 7.86
CA LYS A 72 -8.89 -16.76 7.11
C LYS A 72 -9.10 -18.28 7.05
N TYR A 73 -8.02 -19.06 7.05
CA TYR A 73 -8.10 -20.52 7.08
C TYR A 73 -8.47 -21.07 8.47
N PHE A 74 -8.04 -20.40 9.55
CA PHE A 74 -8.34 -20.83 10.93
C PHE A 74 -9.73 -20.42 11.44
N LEU A 75 -10.33 -19.40 10.85
CA LEU A 75 -11.69 -18.93 11.19
C LEU A 75 -12.79 -19.59 10.35
N LYS A 76 -12.46 -20.67 9.64
CA LYS A 76 -13.36 -21.43 8.75
C LYS A 76 -13.71 -22.77 9.38
#